data_AF-A0A7X1J7U2-F1
#
_entry.id   AF-A0A7X1J7U2-F1
#
_cell.length_a   1.000
_cell.length_b   1.000
_cell.length_c   1.000
_cell.angle_alpha   90.00
_cell.angle_beta   90.00
_cell.angle_gamma   90.00
#
_symmetry.space_group_name_H-M   'P 1'
#
loop_
_entity.id
_entity.type
_entity.pdbx_description
1 polymer ?
#
loop_
_entity_poly.entity_id
_entity_poly.type
_entity_poly.pdbx_seq_one_letter_code
_entity_poly.pdbx_strand_id
1 'polypeptide(L)' 'MTRRTVVVSGTDSYDHELPPLPCAELDMDTIAEVFRELGYEDGDRLHNPTSDGLFTSMRRALPNPSRMST' A
#
# COMPACT_ATOMS: atom_id res chain seq x y z
N MET A 1 0.48 2.85 -22.46
CA MET A 1 0.25 1.98 -21.29
C MET A 1 -0.16 2.85 -20.12
N THR A 2 -1.21 2.50 -19.39
CA THR A 2 -1.61 3.23 -18.18
C THR A 2 -0.68 2.84 -17.04
N ARG A 3 -0.02 3.84 -16.43
CA ARG A 3 0.80 3.66 -15.24
C ARG A 3 -0.10 3.21 -14.09
N ARG A 4 0.13 2.03 -13.54
CA ARG A 4 -0.67 1.44 -12.46
C ARG A 4 0.24 1.27 -11.24
N THR A 5 -0.12 1.88 -10.12
CA THR A 5 0.66 1.85 -8.88
C THR A 5 -0.06 0.99 -7.85
N VAL A 6 0.68 0.18 -7.09
CA VAL A 6 0.16 -0.59 -5.95
C VAL A 6 0.65 0.03 -4.65
N VAL A 7 -0.26 0.22 -3.68
CA VAL A 7 0.08 0.56 -2.29
C VAL A 7 -0.32 -0.64 -1.44
N VAL A 8 0.62 -1.16 -0.65
CA VAL A 8 0.38 -2.34 0.20
C VAL A 8 0.39 -1.90 1.65
N SER A 9 -0.72 -2.13 2.35
CA SER A 9 -0.89 -1.77 3.75
C SER A 9 -1.44 -2.95 4.53
N GLY A 10 -0.88 -3.22 5.71
CA GLY A 10 -1.35 -4.25 6.62
C GLY A 10 -1.23 -3.80 8.07
N THR A 11 -2.13 -4.28 8.91
CA THR A 11 -2.18 -4.02 10.34
C THR A 11 -2.22 -5.36 11.06
N ASP A 12 -1.23 -5.64 11.88
CA ASP A 12 -1.17 -6.83 12.74
C ASP A 12 -1.22 -6.50 14.23
N SER A 13 -1.13 -5.24 14.60
CA SER A 13 -1.19 -4.78 15.98
C SER A 13 -2.30 -3.73 16.11
N TYR A 14 -3.11 -3.89 17.15
CA TYR A 14 -4.26 -3.02 17.41
C TYR A 14 -4.11 -2.45 18.82
N ASP A 15 -4.56 -1.20 19.02
CA ASP A 15 -4.51 -0.52 20.33
C ASP A 15 -5.41 -1.18 21.40
N HIS A 16 -6.29 -2.08 20.98
CA HIS A 16 -7.24 -2.82 21.81
C HIS A 16 -6.73 -4.26 22.02
N GLU A 17 -7.25 -4.97 23.03
CA GLU A 17 -6.86 -6.34 23.43
C GLU A 17 -7.21 -7.43 22.39
N LEU A 18 -7.05 -7.14 21.10
CA LEU A 18 -7.10 -8.13 20.04
C LEU A 18 -5.73 -8.80 19.92
N PRO A 19 -5.69 -10.13 19.72
CA PRO A 19 -4.44 -10.81 19.44
C PRO A 19 -3.86 -10.31 18.11
N PRO A 20 -2.52 -10.24 17.99
CA PRO A 20 -1.90 -9.81 16.76
C PRO A 20 -2.14 -10.79 15.60
N LEU A 21 -2.02 -10.31 14.36
CA LEU A 21 -2.17 -11.12 13.14
C LEU A 21 -0.78 -11.48 12.57
N PRO A 22 -0.16 -12.59 13.00
CA PRO A 22 1.27 -12.86 12.77
C PRO A 22 1.66 -13.05 11.30
N CYS A 23 0.70 -13.28 10.40
CA CYS A 23 0.97 -13.48 8.98
C CYS A 23 0.83 -12.20 8.14
N ALA A 24 0.34 -11.09 8.71
CA ALA A 24 0.01 -9.91 7.90
C ALA A 24 1.24 -9.34 7.17
N GLU A 25 2.42 -9.36 7.81
CA GLU A 25 3.66 -8.90 7.18
C GLU A 25 4.05 -9.78 5.98
N LEU A 26 3.94 -11.10 6.11
CA LEU A 26 4.21 -12.07 5.04
C LEU A 26 3.20 -11.98 3.89
N ASP A 27 1.92 -11.76 4.22
CA ASP A 27 0.87 -11.55 3.24
C ASP A 27 1.13 -10.27 2.44
N MET A 28 1.60 -9.19 3.11
CA MET A 28 1.99 -7.96 2.43
C MET A 28 3.14 -8.17 1.44
N ASP A 29 4.18 -8.93 1.81
CA ASP A 29 5.29 -9.28 0.90
C ASP A 29 4.78 -10.03 -0.33
N THR A 30 3.94 -11.03 -0.10
CA THR A 30 3.35 -11.86 -1.16
C THR A 30 2.51 -11.01 -2.12
N ILE A 31 1.66 -10.12 -1.59
CA ILE A 31 0.82 -9.22 -2.40
C ILE A 31 1.69 -8.28 -3.24
N ALA A 32 2.72 -7.67 -2.64
CA ALA A 32 3.62 -6.77 -3.36
C ALA A 32 4.29 -7.49 -4.55
N GLU A 33 4.78 -8.71 -4.33
CA GLU A 33 5.40 -9.52 -5.38
C GLU A 33 4.45 -9.83 -6.52
N VAL A 34 3.21 -10.26 -6.23
CA VAL A 34 2.19 -10.54 -7.26
C VAL A 34 1.91 -9.32 -8.12
N PHE A 35 1.73 -8.14 -7.52
CA PHE A 35 1.44 -6.92 -8.29
C PHE A 35 2.63 -6.45 -9.13
N ARG A 36 3.86 -6.63 -8.62
CA ARG A 36 5.09 -6.40 -9.39
C ARG A 36 5.16 -7.30 -10.62
N GLU A 37 4.84 -8.59 -10.49
CA GLU A 37 4.78 -9.52 -11.63
C GLU A 37 3.72 -9.15 -12.66
N LEU A 38 2.61 -8.55 -12.23
CA LEU A 38 1.55 -8.03 -13.11
C LEU A 38 1.91 -6.70 -13.80
N GLY A 39 3.11 -6.18 -13.56
CA GLY A 39 3.62 -4.93 -14.13
C GLY A 39 3.03 -3.67 -13.51
N TYR A 40 2.64 -3.73 -12.23
CA TYR A 40 2.36 -2.54 -11.44
C TYR A 40 3.68 -1.95 -10.95
N GLU A 41 3.70 -0.63 -10.76
CA GLU A 41 4.79 0.06 -10.09
C GLU A 41 4.61 0.03 -8.58
N ASP A 42 5.72 -0.12 -7.86
CA ASP A 42 5.75 -0.08 -6.40
C ASP A 42 5.42 1.32 -5.89
N GLY A 43 4.38 1.41 -5.06
CA GLY A 43 4.07 2.57 -4.24
C GLY A 43 4.60 2.41 -2.82
N ASP A 44 3.94 3.06 -1.86
CA ASP A 44 4.30 2.94 -0.45
C ASP A 44 3.94 1.54 0.11
N ARG A 45 4.75 1.05 1.05
CA ARG A 45 4.46 -0.10 1.91
C ARG A 45 4.28 0.38 3.35
N LEU A 46 3.13 0.07 3.95
CA LEU A 46 2.76 0.57 5.27
C LEU A 46 2.40 -0.58 6.22
N HIS A 47 3.16 -0.73 7.30
CA HIS A 47 2.87 -1.69 8.38
C HIS A 47 2.35 -0.93 9.60
N ASN A 48 1.19 -1.34 10.10
CA ASN A 48 0.47 -0.68 11.19
C ASN A 48 0.30 0.85 11.03
N PRO A 49 -0.14 1.36 9.86
CA PRO A 49 -0.34 2.80 9.72
C PRO A 49 -1.54 3.28 10.53
N THR A 50 -1.51 4.54 10.93
CA THR A 50 -2.73 5.26 11.31
C THR A 50 -3.61 5.50 10.09
N SER A 51 -4.90 5.79 10.31
CA SER A 51 -5.82 6.18 9.25
C SER A 51 -5.31 7.36 8.41
N ASP A 52 -4.73 8.37 9.06
CA ASP A 52 -4.15 9.55 8.40
C ASP A 52 -2.90 9.18 7.59
N GLY A 53 -2.09 8.26 8.09
CA GLY A 53 -0.92 7.73 7.38
C GLY A 53 -1.32 7.01 6.10
N LEU A 54 -2.33 6.13 6.17
CA LEU A 54 -2.87 5.43 5.01
C LEU A 54 -3.46 6.41 3.99
N PHE A 55 -4.28 7.37 4.43
CA PHE A 55 -4.89 8.36 3.54
C PHE A 55 -3.85 9.21 2.81
N THR A 56 -2.82 9.66 3.53
CA THR A 56 -1.71 10.44 2.96
C THR A 56 -0.98 9.66 1.88
N SER A 57 -0.73 8.38 2.12
CA SER A 57 -0.07 7.49 1.16
C SER A 57 -0.90 7.27 -0.10
N MET A 58 -2.18 6.94 0.05
CA MET A 58 -3.09 6.77 -1.09
C MET A 58 -3.15 8.04 -1.94
N ARG A 59 -3.18 9.22 -1.32
CA ARG A 59 -3.19 10.50 -2.03
C ARG A 59 -1.92 10.74 -2.85
N ARG A 60 -0.75 10.28 -2.38
CA ARG A 60 0.52 10.38 -3.11
C ARG A 60 0.60 9.42 -4.29
N ALA A 61 -0.02 8.25 -4.17
CA ALA A 61 -0.05 7.24 -5.24
C ALA A 61 -0.99 7.62 -6.40
N LEU A 62 -1.93 8.55 -6.20
CA LEU A 62 -2.77 9.08 -7.27
C LEU A 62 -1.94 9.95 -8.23
N PRO A 63 -2.03 9.72 -9.56
CA PRO A 63 -1.34 10.55 -10.54
C PRO A 63 -1.77 12.01 -10.41
N ASN A 64 -0.80 12.92 -10.37
CA ASN A 64 -1.06 14.36 -10.26
C ASN A 64 -1.66 14.85 -11.60
N PRO A 65 -2.94 15.29 -11.64
CA PRO A 65 -3.63 15.63 -12.89
C PRO A 65 -2.96 16.78 -13.65
N SER A 66 -2.13 17.59 -12.98
CA SER A 66 -1.41 18.72 -13.58
C SER A 66 -0.20 18.34 -14.44
N ARG A 67 0.17 17.05 -14.55
CA ARG A 67 1.34 16.59 -15.33
C ARG A 67 1.00 15.77 -16.58
N MET A 68 -0.29 15.66 -16.93
CA MET A 68 -0.75 14.88 -18.10
C MET A 68 -0.93 15.69 -19.40
N SER A 69 -0.47 16.95 -19.44
CA SER A 69 -0.47 17.77 -20.65
C SER A 69 0.95 18.06 -21.13
N THR A 70 1.54 17.13 -21.87
CA THR A 70 2.64 17.36 -22.84
C THR A 70 2.63 16.25 -23.87
#